data_AF-A0AAE0EBN9-F1
#
_entry.id   AF-A0AAE0EBN9-F1
#
_cell.length_a   1.000
_cell.length_b   1.000
_cell.length_c   1.000
_cell.angle_alpha   90.00
_cell.angle_beta   90.00
_cell.angle_gamma   90.00
#
_symmetry.space_group_name_H-M   'P 1'
#
loop_
_entity.id
_entity.type
_entity.pdbx_description
1 polymer ?
#
loop_
_entity_poly.entity_id
_entity_poly.type
_entity_poly.pdbx_seq_one_letter_code
_entity_poly.pdbx_strand_id
1 'polypeptide(L)'
;MSTSVAYLVCIGVNPRDIESPDIGPMVTQYPYFLGMRVGTMIKPLVDYLVSLGLPIKILARMLEKRAYIIGYDLEETVKPNVDCLVSFGIRRELLALVIAQYLTILGLPLKAKMSSQQYFFNKQILKRV
;
A
#
# COMPACT_ATOMS: atom_id res chain seq x y z
N MET A 1 -15.47 19.01 -9.72
CA MET A 1 -14.39 18.01 -9.55
C MET A 1 -14.48 17.43 -8.14
N SER A 2 -14.36 16.10 -7.97
CA SER A 2 -14.34 15.49 -6.62
C SER A 2 -13.10 15.94 -5.85
N THR A 3 -13.25 16.18 -4.54
CA THR A 3 -12.14 16.55 -3.64
C THR A 3 -11.07 15.47 -3.59
N SER A 4 -11.44 14.20 -3.71
CA SER A 4 -10.52 13.05 -3.78
C SER A 4 -9.66 13.09 -5.03
N VAL A 5 -10.25 13.45 -6.18
CA VAL A 5 -9.50 13.59 -7.44
C VAL A 5 -8.52 14.76 -7.35
N ALA A 6 -8.97 15.90 -6.82
CA ALA A 6 -8.11 17.06 -6.63
C ALA A 6 -6.91 16.75 -5.71
N TYR A 7 -7.12 15.98 -4.65
CA TYR A 7 -6.05 15.55 -3.76
C TYR A 7 -5.07 14.59 -4.44
N LEU A 8 -5.57 13.59 -5.20
CA LEU A 8 -4.70 12.67 -5.93
C LEU A 8 -3.82 13.41 -6.95
N VAL A 9 -4.39 14.37 -7.68
CA VAL A 9 -3.60 15.24 -8.57
C VAL A 9 -2.54 16.04 -7.80
N CYS A 10 -2.89 16.56 -6.62
CA CYS A 10 -1.97 17.32 -5.76
C CYS A 10 -0.76 16.50 -5.29
N ILE A 11 -0.95 15.22 -4.94
CA ILE A 11 0.16 14.33 -4.54
C ILE A 11 1.01 13.85 -5.72
N GLY A 12 0.67 14.27 -6.95
CA GLY A 12 1.43 13.97 -8.16
C GLY A 12 0.93 12.74 -8.92
N VAL A 13 -0.32 12.31 -8.72
CA VAL A 13 -1.01 11.47 -9.71
C VAL A 13 -1.24 12.34 -10.93
N ASN A 14 -0.35 12.21 -11.92
CA ASN A 14 -0.29 13.14 -13.02
C ASN A 14 -1.47 12.87 -13.98
N PRO A 15 -2.02 13.89 -14.66
CA PRO A 15 -2.96 13.69 -15.77
C PRO A 15 -2.30 13.59 -17.17
N ARG A 16 -0.96 13.69 -17.27
CA ARG A 16 -0.28 14.09 -18.53
C ARG A 16 1.07 13.43 -18.88
N ASP A 17 1.49 12.34 -18.24
CA ASP A 17 2.62 11.58 -18.79
C ASP A 17 2.19 10.95 -20.15
N ILE A 18 3.03 11.12 -21.16
CA ILE A 18 2.70 10.95 -22.60
C ILE A 18 2.49 9.47 -23.03
N GLU A 19 2.46 8.53 -22.06
CA GLU A 19 2.07 7.12 -22.25
C GLU A 19 0.89 6.69 -21.34
N SER A 20 0.15 7.66 -20.79
CA SER A 20 -1.09 7.61 -19.97
C SER A 20 -0.95 7.51 -18.42
N PRO A 21 -1.23 8.62 -17.72
CA PRO A 21 -1.76 8.59 -16.37
C PRO A 21 -3.12 9.29 -16.38
N ASP A 22 -4.17 8.47 -16.33
CA ASP A 22 -5.54 8.94 -16.27
C ASP A 22 -6.11 8.50 -14.92
N ILE A 23 -6.80 9.43 -14.24
CA ILE A 23 -7.74 9.07 -13.17
C ILE A 23 -8.79 8.08 -13.71
N GLY A 24 -9.02 8.04 -15.03
CA GLY A 24 -9.88 7.09 -15.74
C GLY A 24 -9.66 5.64 -15.30
N PRO A 25 -8.51 5.00 -15.58
CA PRO A 25 -8.15 3.68 -15.08
C PRO A 25 -8.36 3.50 -13.57
N MET A 26 -8.01 4.49 -12.74
CA MET A 26 -8.27 4.39 -11.29
C MET A 26 -9.77 4.32 -10.99
N VAL A 27 -10.59 5.13 -11.65
CA VAL A 27 -12.05 5.15 -11.51
C VAL A 27 -12.66 3.86 -12.02
N THR A 28 -12.16 3.29 -13.11
CA THR A 28 -12.60 1.98 -13.62
C THR A 28 -12.26 0.85 -12.65
N GLN A 29 -11.06 0.88 -12.04
CA GLN A 29 -10.63 -0.15 -11.10
C GLN A 29 -11.33 -0.04 -9.74
N TYR A 30 -11.54 1.18 -9.24
CA TYR A 30 -12.04 1.40 -7.89
C TYR A 30 -12.84 2.72 -7.79
N PRO A 31 -14.06 2.80 -8.33
CA PRO A 31 -14.82 4.05 -8.38
C PRO A 31 -15.16 4.63 -6.99
N TYR A 32 -15.13 3.80 -5.95
CA TYR A 32 -15.45 4.18 -4.57
C TYR A 32 -14.57 5.29 -4.01
N PHE A 33 -13.30 5.43 -4.44
CA PHE A 33 -12.43 6.49 -3.91
C PHE A 33 -12.97 7.90 -4.19
N LEU A 34 -13.81 8.06 -5.21
CA LEU A 34 -14.45 9.34 -5.54
C LEU A 34 -15.37 9.86 -4.43
N GLY A 35 -15.95 8.97 -3.62
CA GLY A 35 -16.81 9.28 -2.48
C GLY A 35 -16.12 9.21 -1.12
N MET A 36 -14.83 8.84 -1.08
CA MET A 36 -14.09 8.71 0.17
C MET A 36 -13.71 10.08 0.75
N ARG A 37 -13.67 10.16 2.09
CA ARG A 37 -13.25 11.39 2.79
C ARG A 37 -11.73 11.54 2.71
N VAL A 38 -11.27 12.56 1.98
CA VAL A 38 -9.83 12.84 1.82
C VAL A 38 -9.13 13.01 3.17
N GLY A 39 -9.66 13.86 4.06
CA GLY A 39 -8.98 14.22 5.30
C GLY A 39 -8.86 13.09 6.32
N THR A 40 -9.75 12.08 6.26
CA THR A 40 -9.80 11.00 7.27
C THR A 40 -9.39 9.65 6.72
N MET A 41 -9.46 9.43 5.40
CA MET A 41 -9.14 8.15 4.77
C MET A 41 -7.88 8.26 3.91
N ILE A 42 -7.93 9.07 2.86
CA ILE A 42 -6.91 9.09 1.80
C ILE A 42 -5.62 9.75 2.30
N LYS A 43 -5.73 10.92 2.93
CA LYS A 43 -4.58 11.68 3.39
C LYS A 43 -3.80 10.97 4.50
N PRO A 44 -4.44 10.44 5.57
CA PRO A 44 -3.71 9.69 6.60
C PRO A 44 -2.96 8.47 6.05
N LEU A 45 -3.58 7.74 5.12
CA LEU A 45 -2.94 6.60 4.45
C LEU A 45 -1.67 7.04 3.69
N VAL A 46 -1.79 8.09 2.88
CA VAL A 46 -0.67 8.63 2.09
C VAL A 46 0.45 9.14 3.01
N ASP A 47 0.10 9.93 4.03
CA ASP A 47 1.07 10.48 4.98
C ASP A 47 1.81 9.36 5.73
N TYR A 48 1.10 8.30 6.13
CA TYR A 48 1.71 7.14 6.77
C TYR A 48 2.70 6.42 5.85
N LEU A 49 2.33 6.14 4.60
CA LEU A 49 3.22 5.47 3.65
C LEU A 49 4.47 6.30 3.34
N VAL A 50 4.32 7.63 3.24
CA VAL A 50 5.45 8.56 3.11
C VAL A 50 6.33 8.54 4.36
N SER A 51 5.73 8.45 5.56
CA SER A 51 6.48 8.36 6.82
C SER A 51 7.35 7.10 6.95
N LEU A 52 7.02 6.03 6.21
CA LEU A 52 7.84 4.81 6.10
C LEU A 52 9.07 4.98 5.18
N GLY A 53 9.25 6.16 4.58
CA GLY A 53 10.34 6.46 3.66
C GLY A 53 9.99 6.31 2.19
N LEU A 54 8.70 6.11 1.84
CA LEU A 54 8.27 5.97 0.45
C LEU A 54 8.19 7.36 -0.23
N PRO A 55 8.95 7.61 -1.31
CA PRO A 55 8.86 8.88 -2.01
C PRO A 55 7.46 9.10 -2.61
N ILE A 56 6.90 10.30 -2.42
CA ILE A 56 5.53 10.62 -2.86
C ILE A 56 5.27 10.33 -4.34
N LYS A 57 6.27 10.56 -5.21
CA LYS A 57 6.19 10.26 -6.65
C LYS A 57 6.06 8.77 -6.94
N ILE A 58 6.74 7.93 -6.16
CA ILE A 58 6.64 6.47 -6.30
C ILE A 58 5.27 6.01 -5.82
N LEU A 59 4.82 6.55 -4.68
CA LEU A 59 3.49 6.27 -4.15
C LEU A 59 2.37 6.66 -5.13
N ALA A 60 2.45 7.83 -5.77
CA ALA A 60 1.48 8.25 -6.78
C ALA A 60 1.36 7.22 -7.92
N ARG A 61 2.50 6.81 -8.50
CA ARG A 61 2.54 5.77 -9.55
C ARG A 61 2.03 4.40 -9.09
N MET A 62 2.20 4.09 -7.81
CA MET A 62 1.68 2.87 -7.21
C MET A 62 0.15 2.90 -7.10
N LEU A 63 -0.42 4.01 -6.64
CA LEU A 63 -1.87 4.21 -6.54
C LEU A 63 -2.54 4.20 -7.92
N GLU A 64 -1.90 4.80 -8.94
CA GLU A 64 -2.35 4.75 -10.33
C GLU A 64 -2.54 3.33 -10.83
N LYS A 65 -1.55 2.46 -10.59
CA LYS A 65 -1.59 1.06 -11.05
C LYS A 65 -2.57 0.20 -10.27
N ARG A 66 -2.86 0.56 -9.01
CA ARG A 66 -3.60 -0.25 -8.03
C ARG A 66 -4.48 0.63 -7.15
N ALA A 67 -5.54 1.19 -7.72
CA ALA A 67 -6.38 2.17 -7.02
C ALA A 67 -7.08 1.62 -5.75
N TYR A 68 -7.31 0.29 -5.67
CA TYR A 68 -8.00 -0.35 -4.54
C TYR A 68 -7.30 -0.17 -3.18
N ILE A 69 -6.01 0.15 -3.15
CA ILE A 69 -5.24 0.33 -1.91
C ILE A 69 -5.74 1.53 -1.12
N ILE A 70 -6.28 2.54 -1.83
CA ILE A 70 -6.91 3.71 -1.20
C ILE A 70 -8.06 3.26 -0.28
N GLY A 71 -8.68 2.12 -0.59
CA GLY A 71 -9.75 1.52 0.20
C GLY A 71 -9.30 0.72 1.43
N TYR A 72 -8.01 0.53 1.66
CA TYR A 72 -7.54 -0.18 2.85
C TYR A 72 -7.67 0.68 4.10
N ASP A 73 -8.13 0.06 5.18
CA ASP A 73 -8.18 0.72 6.48
C ASP A 73 -6.76 0.87 7.05
N LEU A 74 -6.40 2.10 7.43
CA LEU A 74 -5.06 2.41 7.91
C LEU A 74 -4.76 1.70 9.25
N GLU A 75 -5.71 1.68 10.17
CA GLU A 75 -5.52 1.19 11.53
C GLU A 75 -5.75 -0.31 11.63
N GLU A 76 -6.76 -0.83 10.92
CA GLU A 76 -7.13 -2.24 10.99
C GLU A 76 -6.35 -3.13 10.02
N THR A 77 -5.88 -2.57 8.89
CA THR A 77 -5.24 -3.36 7.84
C THR A 77 -3.77 -2.96 7.63
N VAL A 78 -3.49 -1.70 7.32
CA VAL A 78 -2.16 -1.29 6.84
C VAL A 78 -1.12 -1.31 7.96
N LYS A 79 -1.36 -0.65 9.09
CA LYS A 79 -0.42 -0.62 10.22
C LYS A 79 -0.13 -2.02 10.79
N PRO A 80 -1.14 -2.87 11.08
CA PRO A 80 -0.88 -4.23 11.57
C PRO A 80 -0.03 -5.06 10.61
N ASN A 81 -0.23 -4.86 9.30
CA ASN A 81 0.55 -5.53 8.27
C ASN A 81 2.00 -5.04 8.23
N VAL A 82 2.23 -3.73 8.37
CA VAL A 82 3.59 -3.18 8.48
C VAL A 82 4.29 -3.65 9.76
N ASP A 83 3.59 -3.64 10.90
CA ASP A 83 4.12 -4.14 12.17
C ASP A 83 4.45 -5.64 12.08
N CYS A 84 3.63 -6.40 11.38
CA CYS A 84 3.88 -7.80 11.09
C CYS A 84 5.19 -7.98 10.30
N LEU A 85 5.40 -7.21 9.23
CA LEU A 85 6.67 -7.24 8.46
C LEU A 85 7.88 -6.95 9.34
N VAL A 86 7.78 -5.96 10.25
CA VAL A 86 8.85 -5.65 11.21
C VAL A 86 9.07 -6.80 12.18
N SER A 87 8.00 -7.41 12.72
CA SER A 87 8.11 -8.56 13.63
C SER A 87 8.75 -9.80 12.99
N PHE A 88 8.62 -9.93 11.66
CA PHE A 88 9.28 -10.98 10.87
C PHE A 88 10.73 -10.67 10.51
N GLY A 89 11.28 -9.56 11.01
CA GLY A 89 12.69 -9.20 10.87
C GLY A 89 13.00 -8.28 9.68
N ILE A 90 11.98 -7.72 9.01
CA ILE A 90 12.21 -6.70 7.98
C ILE A 90 12.64 -5.40 8.67
N ARG A 91 13.84 -4.95 8.33
CA ARG A 91 14.40 -3.70 8.84
C ARG A 91 13.58 -2.51 8.35
N ARG A 92 13.41 -1.47 9.19
CA ARG A 92 12.56 -0.31 8.87
C ARG A 92 12.99 0.41 7.60
N GLU A 93 14.29 0.46 7.33
CA GLU A 93 14.86 1.12 6.15
C GLU A 93 14.50 0.39 4.84
N LEU A 94 14.15 -0.89 4.92
CA LEU A 94 13.74 -1.70 3.78
C LEU A 94 12.22 -1.72 3.58
N LEU A 95 11.42 -1.25 4.54
CA LEU A 95 9.96 -1.29 4.45
C LEU A 95 9.44 -0.56 3.21
N ALA A 96 9.93 0.66 2.96
CA ALA A 96 9.54 1.41 1.77
C ALA A 96 9.82 0.64 0.48
N LEU A 97 10.96 -0.05 0.40
CA LEU A 97 11.34 -0.83 -0.77
C LEU A 97 10.44 -2.06 -0.94
N VAL A 98 10.19 -2.80 0.15
CA VAL A 98 9.30 -3.98 0.14
C VAL A 98 7.89 -3.58 -0.26
N ILE A 99 7.36 -2.49 0.30
CA ILE A 99 6.01 -1.99 0.00
C ILE A 99 5.93 -1.49 -1.44
N ALA A 100 6.97 -0.80 -1.94
CA ALA A 100 7.02 -0.34 -3.33
C ALA A 100 7.00 -1.49 -4.34
N GLN A 101 7.67 -2.60 -4.02
CA GLN A 101 7.73 -3.79 -4.88
C GLN A 101 6.48 -4.67 -4.75
N TYR A 102 5.97 -4.85 -3.53
CA TYR A 102 4.91 -5.79 -3.20
C TYR A 102 3.76 -5.09 -2.51
N LEU A 103 3.11 -4.22 -3.24
CA LEU A 103 2.07 -3.37 -2.71
C LEU A 103 0.83 -4.11 -2.18
N THR A 104 0.56 -5.32 -2.71
CA THR A 104 -0.50 -6.21 -2.21
C THR A 104 -0.23 -6.72 -0.80
N ILE A 105 1.01 -6.66 -0.31
CA ILE A 105 1.38 -7.11 1.03
C ILE A 105 0.59 -6.35 2.11
N LEU A 106 0.23 -5.09 1.85
CA LEU A 106 -0.50 -4.24 2.77
C LEU A 106 -1.96 -4.64 2.97
N GLY A 107 -2.56 -5.43 2.07
CA GLY A 107 -3.96 -5.85 2.15
C GLY A 107 -4.16 -7.34 2.38
N LEU A 108 -3.08 -8.11 2.48
CA LEU A 108 -3.16 -9.55 2.72
C LEU A 108 -3.35 -9.81 4.23
N PRO A 109 -3.98 -10.93 4.62
CA PRO A 109 -3.95 -11.42 6.00
C PRO A 109 -2.54 -11.94 6.33
N LEU A 110 -1.57 -11.04 6.41
CA LEU A 110 -0.14 -11.34 6.50
C LEU A 110 0.16 -12.19 7.72
N LYS A 111 -0.45 -11.89 8.86
CA LYS A 111 -0.24 -12.66 10.10
C LYS A 111 -0.54 -14.14 9.88
N ALA A 112 -1.68 -14.49 9.29
CA ALA A 112 -2.04 -15.88 9.02
C ALA A 112 -1.10 -16.54 7.99
N LYS A 113 -0.75 -15.81 6.93
CA LYS A 113 0.11 -16.32 5.84
C LYS A 113 1.56 -16.52 6.27
N MET A 114 2.10 -15.62 7.09
CA MET A 114 3.48 -15.69 7.55
C MET A 114 3.65 -16.67 8.72
N SER A 115 2.67 -16.79 9.62
CA SER A 115 2.71 -17.82 10.68
C SER A 115 2.71 -19.24 10.10
N SER A 116 1.94 -19.50 9.05
CA SER A 116 1.94 -20.81 8.37
C SER A 116 3.26 -21.10 7.64
N GLN A 117 3.85 -20.09 7.00
CA GLN A 117 5.17 -20.19 6.37
C GLN A 117 6.28 -20.43 7.41
N GLN A 118 6.27 -19.69 8.52
CA GLN A 118 7.26 -19.86 9.60
C GLN A 118 7.18 -21.25 10.23
N TYR A 119 5.96 -21.76 10.46
CA TYR A 119 5.76 -23.14 10.92
C TYR A 119 6.33 -24.16 9.93
N PHE A 120 6.09 -23.98 8.63
CA PHE A 120 6.61 -24.86 7.59
C PHE A 120 8.15 -24.83 7.51
N PHE A 121 8.77 -23.64 7.54
CA PHE A 121 10.22 -23.49 7.52
C PHE A 121 10.88 -24.11 8.76
N ASN A 122 10.36 -23.83 9.96
CA ASN A 122 10.86 -24.44 11.19
C ASN A 122 10.75 -25.98 11.14
N LYS A 123 9.64 -26.51 10.61
CA LYS A 123 9.44 -27.96 10.47
C LYS A 123 10.39 -28.59 9.44
N GLN A 124 10.81 -27.88 8.40
CA GLN A 124 11.81 -28.39 7.45
C GLN A 124 13.23 -28.32 7.99
N ILE A 125 13.57 -27.28 8.74
CA ILE A 125 14.91 -27.12 9.35
C ILE A 125 15.11 -28.20 10.43
N LEU A 126 14.10 -28.47 11.25
CA LEU A 126 14.14 -29.53 12.28
C LEU A 126 14.15 -30.96 11.73
N LYS A 127 13.87 -31.16 10.43
CA LYS A 127 13.95 -32.48 9.76
C LYS A 127 15.32 -32.75 9.11
N ARG A 128 16.23 -31.77 9.12
CA ARG A 128 17.56 -31.87 8.51
C ARG A 128 18.70 -31.96 9.55
N VAL A 129 18.36 -32.10 10.84
CA VAL A 129 19.27 -32.45 11.93
C VAL A 129 18.88 -33.83 12.44
#